data_AF-A0A925ICR4-F1
#
_entry.id   AF-A0A925ICR4-F1
#
_cell.length_a   1.000
_cell.length_b   1.000
_cell.length_c   1.000
_cell.angle_alpha   90.00
_cell.angle_beta   90.00
_cell.angle_gamma   90.00
#
_symmetry.space_group_name_H-M   'P 1'
#
loop_
_entity.id
_entity.type
_entity.pdbx_description
1 polymer ?
#
loop_
_entity_poly.entity_id
_entity_poly.type
_entity_poly.pdbx_seq_one_letter_code
_entity_poly.pdbx_strand_id
1 'polypeptide(L)'
;MRLRLGAAVATAITIAVGLVTVLGLILGEGLGPFSQLAPITGSIADAFLQLVTITLALTILIGVVNLLSVHLGRVLGRRKGAVYSVVLVLSFALVVATYIIDRDTSMILLETVQVSIESALAGLLLFVLVVGASRMLRRRMSWTGLWFVVVLLIVLIGALPLTGLSAFADARDWLLAVPVSAGARGILLGIALATIVTGVRVLIGQDRSYRE
;
A
#
# COMPACT_ATOMS: atom_id res chain seq x y z
N MET A 1 6.74 36.74 9.00
CA MET A 1 6.30 35.33 9.17
C MET A 1 6.39 34.98 10.65
N ARG A 2 5.30 35.15 11.43
CA ARG A 2 5.34 34.85 12.87
C ARG A 2 5.16 33.34 13.06
N LEU A 3 6.26 32.63 13.28
CA LEU A 3 6.22 31.23 13.69
C LEU A 3 5.35 31.13 14.95
N ARG A 4 4.20 30.47 14.87
CA ARG A 4 3.38 30.18 16.05
C ARG A 4 4.20 29.18 16.87
N LEU A 5 4.73 29.60 18.01
CA LEU A 5 5.64 28.80 18.84
C LEU A 5 5.12 27.37 19.05
N GLY A 6 3.80 27.22 19.25
CA GLY A 6 3.15 25.91 19.39
C GLY A 6 3.26 24.99 18.17
N ALA A 7 3.23 25.52 16.95
CA ALA A 7 3.42 24.73 15.74
C ALA A 7 4.87 24.22 15.61
N ALA A 8 5.84 25.05 15.99
CA ALA A 8 7.25 24.65 15.99
C ALA A 8 7.52 23.55 17.02
N VAL A 9 6.95 23.67 18.22
CA VAL A 9 7.06 22.64 19.27
C VAL A 9 6.42 21.33 18.85
N ALA A 10 5.20 21.35 18.30
CA ALA A 10 4.52 20.15 17.82
C ALA A 10 5.35 19.44 16.73
N THR A 11 5.87 20.20 15.76
CA THR A 11 6.72 19.66 14.68
C THR A 11 8.01 19.05 15.24
N ALA A 12 8.66 19.72 16.19
CA ALA A 12 9.88 19.22 16.83
C ALA A 12 9.63 17.90 17.58
N ILE A 13 8.52 17.80 18.30
CA ILE A 13 8.12 16.56 19.00
C ILE A 13 7.87 15.44 17.97
N THR A 14 7.13 15.71 16.90
CA THR A 14 6.85 14.71 15.84
C THR A 14 8.14 14.20 15.21
N ILE A 15 9.08 15.09 14.87
CA ILE A 15 10.36 14.70 14.28
C ILE A 15 11.20 13.89 15.27
N ALA A 16 11.29 14.32 16.53
CA ALA A 16 12.07 13.63 17.56
C ALA A 16 11.53 12.23 17.82
N VAL A 17 10.21 12.09 17.97
CA VAL A 17 9.53 10.80 18.11
C VAL A 17 9.78 9.91 16.91
N GLY A 18 9.58 10.43 15.68
CA GLY A 18 9.79 9.66 14.46
C GLY A 18 11.24 9.16 14.34
N LEU A 19 12.22 10.01 14.68
CA LEU A 19 13.63 9.62 14.70
C LEU A 19 13.89 8.51 15.72
N VAL A 20 13.37 8.64 16.94
CA VAL A 20 13.55 7.64 18.00
C VAL A 20 12.90 6.31 17.61
N THR A 21 11.71 6.32 17.00
CA THR A 21 11.05 5.10 16.48
C THR A 21 11.90 4.45 15.41
N VAL A 22 12.40 5.21 14.42
CA VAL A 22 13.28 4.66 13.37
C VAL A 22 14.57 4.09 13.95
N LEU A 23 15.17 4.78 14.92
CA LEU A 23 16.33 4.27 15.64
C LEU A 23 15.99 2.98 16.40
N GLY A 24 14.85 2.89 17.07
CA GLY A 24 14.42 1.65 17.75
C GLY A 24 14.21 0.48 16.79
N LEU A 25 13.77 0.73 15.56
CA LEU A 25 13.60 -0.30 14.53
C LEU A 25 14.91 -0.74 13.88
N ILE A 26 15.93 0.13 13.84
CA ILE A 26 17.23 -0.14 13.21
C ILE A 26 18.26 -0.66 14.23
N LEU A 27 18.23 -0.14 15.46
CA LEU A 27 19.16 -0.48 16.54
C LEU A 27 18.76 -1.80 17.20
N GLY A 28 19.02 -2.91 16.51
CA GLY A 28 18.96 -4.26 17.08
C GLY A 28 20.25 -4.66 17.83
N GLU A 29 20.35 -5.93 18.25
CA GLU A 29 21.50 -6.46 19.03
C GLU A 29 22.86 -6.45 18.28
N GLY A 30 22.89 -6.07 17.00
CA GLY A 30 24.08 -6.18 16.14
C GLY A 30 25.02 -4.96 16.04
N LEU A 31 24.73 -3.84 16.72
CA LEU A 31 25.43 -2.56 16.49
C LEU A 31 26.42 -2.12 17.59
N GLY A 32 27.12 -3.09 18.20
CA GLY A 32 28.24 -2.81 19.10
C GLY A 32 27.86 -1.90 20.28
N PRO A 33 28.59 -0.80 20.59
CA PRO A 33 28.31 0.06 21.75
C PRO A 33 26.91 0.69 21.75
N PHE A 34 26.28 0.84 20.58
CA PHE A 34 24.95 1.43 20.44
C PHE A 34 23.82 0.47 20.82
N SER A 35 24.10 -0.83 21.01
CA SER A 35 23.12 -1.81 21.49
C SER A 35 22.59 -1.50 22.88
N GLN A 36 23.33 -0.72 23.69
CA GLN A 36 22.88 -0.26 25.01
C GLN A 36 21.68 0.70 24.93
N LEU A 37 21.47 1.35 23.79
CA LEU A 37 20.31 2.22 23.54
C LEU A 37 19.10 1.46 22.96
N ALA A 38 19.30 0.21 22.53
CA ALA A 38 18.27 -0.62 21.92
C ALA A 38 17.05 -0.87 22.83
N PRO A 39 17.19 -1.13 24.15
CA PRO A 39 16.02 -1.36 25.00
C PRO A 39 15.10 -0.13 25.11
N ILE A 40 15.70 1.07 25.23
CA ILE A 40 14.95 2.32 25.38
C ILE A 40 14.31 2.72 24.06
N THR A 41 15.09 2.71 22.97
CA THR A 41 14.58 3.09 21.64
C THR A 41 13.56 2.07 21.11
N GLY A 42 13.77 0.79 21.37
CA GLY A 42 12.86 -0.30 21.02
C GLY A 42 11.51 -0.21 21.75
N SER A 43 11.52 0.01 23.07
CA SER A 43 10.25 0.16 23.83
C SER A 43 9.39 1.33 23.35
N ILE A 44 10.02 2.46 22.96
CA ILE A 44 9.33 3.60 22.35
C ILE A 44 8.79 3.21 20.97
N ALA A 45 9.59 2.54 20.14
CA ALA A 45 9.16 2.08 18.82
C ALA A 45 7.94 1.15 18.92
N ASP A 46 7.97 0.18 19.83
CA ASP A 46 6.88 -0.76 20.07
C ASP A 46 5.60 -0.06 20.54
N ALA A 47 5.72 0.89 21.47
CA ALA A 47 4.57 1.68 21.94
C ALA A 47 3.93 2.49 20.79
N PHE A 48 4.76 3.09 19.93
CA PHE A 48 4.28 3.82 18.75
C PHE A 48 3.66 2.90 17.70
N LEU A 49 4.27 1.73 17.43
CA LEU A 49 3.71 0.73 16.53
C LEU A 49 2.37 0.20 17.04
N GLN A 50 2.23 0.00 18.35
CA GLN A 50 0.96 -0.38 18.96
C GLN A 50 -0.10 0.71 18.77
N LEU A 51 0.24 1.98 19.00
CA LEU A 51 -0.67 3.10 18.76
C LEU A 51 -1.09 3.19 17.29
N VAL A 52 -0.15 3.04 16.36
CA VAL A 52 -0.42 3.02 14.92
C VAL A 52 -1.34 1.86 14.56
N THR A 53 -1.08 0.67 15.10
CA THR A 53 -1.90 -0.54 14.86
C THR A 53 -3.33 -0.36 15.36
N ILE A 54 -3.51 0.17 16.58
CA ILE A 54 -4.84 0.49 17.12
C ILE A 54 -5.54 1.54 16.26
N THR A 55 -4.83 2.60 15.85
CA THR A 55 -5.38 3.65 14.99
C THR A 55 -5.81 3.11 13.62
N LEU A 56 -5.01 2.24 13.02
CA LEU A 56 -5.33 1.58 11.75
C LEU A 56 -6.55 0.67 11.90
N ALA A 57 -6.62 -0.13 12.97
CA ALA A 57 -7.76 -0.99 13.25
C ALA A 57 -9.07 -0.19 13.38
N LEU A 58 -9.04 0.92 14.14
CA LEU A 58 -10.19 1.82 14.26
C LEU A 58 -10.55 2.49 12.93
N THR A 59 -9.57 2.91 12.14
CA THR A 59 -9.79 3.52 10.83
C THR A 59 -10.45 2.55 9.85
N ILE A 60 -9.98 1.30 9.83
CA ILE A 60 -10.59 0.23 9.02
C ILE A 60 -12.03 0.01 9.48
N LEU A 61 -12.29 -0.07 10.79
CA LEU A 61 -13.64 -0.24 11.33
C LEU A 61 -14.57 0.91 10.91
N ILE A 62 -14.13 2.15 11.03
CA ILE A 62 -14.89 3.33 10.58
C ILE A 62 -15.17 3.23 9.07
N GLY A 63 -14.18 2.83 8.28
CA GLY A 63 -14.33 2.64 6.83
C GLY A 63 -15.38 1.57 6.48
N VAL A 64 -15.34 0.43 7.17
CA VAL A 64 -16.33 -0.65 7.00
C VAL A 64 -17.73 -0.19 7.40
N VAL A 65 -17.86 0.46 8.56
CA VAL A 65 -19.16 1.00 9.02
C VAL A 65 -19.71 2.03 8.04
N ASN A 66 -18.88 2.93 7.52
CA ASN A 66 -19.29 3.92 6.53
C ASN A 66 -19.77 3.25 5.22
N LEU A 67 -18.99 2.31 4.70
CA LEU A 67 -19.33 1.56 3.49
C LEU A 67 -20.66 0.81 3.68
N LEU A 68 -20.82 0.07 4.77
CA LEU A 68 -22.07 -0.63 5.06
C LEU A 68 -23.24 0.33 5.23
N SER A 69 -23.08 1.43 5.95
CA SER A 69 -24.16 2.42 6.17
C SER A 69 -24.67 3.01 4.86
N VAL A 70 -23.77 3.38 3.95
CA VAL A 70 -24.13 3.92 2.63
C VAL A 70 -24.84 2.87 1.78
N HIS A 71 -24.38 1.62 1.80
CA HIS A 71 -24.96 0.56 0.99
C HIS A 71 -26.29 0.05 1.55
N LEU A 72 -26.43 -0.10 2.87
CA LEU A 72 -27.70 -0.42 3.54
C LEU A 72 -28.75 0.67 3.26
N GLY A 73 -28.38 1.95 3.37
CA GLY A 73 -29.27 3.06 3.04
C GLY A 73 -29.75 3.02 1.58
N ARG A 74 -28.88 2.61 0.64
CA ARG A 74 -29.27 2.41 -0.77
C ARG A 74 -30.22 1.24 -0.97
N VAL A 75 -30.04 0.13 -0.24
CA VAL A 75 -30.93 -1.05 -0.28
C VAL A 75 -32.31 -0.71 0.29
N LEU A 76 -32.35 -0.14 1.50
CA LEU A 76 -33.59 0.25 2.18
C LEU A 76 -34.37 1.32 1.39
N GLY A 77 -33.65 2.31 0.83
CA GLY A 77 -34.23 3.37 0.02
C GLY A 77 -34.56 2.99 -1.43
N ARG A 78 -34.37 1.72 -1.83
CA ARG A 78 -34.60 1.21 -3.21
C ARG A 78 -34.02 2.10 -4.32
N ARG A 79 -32.82 2.64 -4.11
CA ARG A 79 -32.17 3.56 -5.06
C ARG A 79 -31.62 2.81 -6.28
N LYS A 80 -31.40 3.53 -7.40
CA LYS A 80 -30.75 2.96 -8.59
C LYS A 80 -29.41 2.31 -8.20
N GLY A 81 -29.18 1.08 -8.65
CA GLY A 81 -28.00 0.29 -8.29
C GLY A 81 -28.11 -0.50 -6.97
N ALA A 82 -29.31 -0.59 -6.37
CA ALA A 82 -29.53 -1.34 -5.12
C ALA A 82 -29.09 -2.83 -5.21
N VAL A 83 -29.20 -3.46 -6.38
CA VAL A 83 -28.77 -4.86 -6.58
C VAL A 83 -27.29 -5.03 -6.23
N TYR A 84 -26.41 -4.14 -6.71
CA TYR A 84 -24.99 -4.20 -6.37
C TYR A 84 -24.73 -3.97 -4.88
N SER A 85 -25.52 -3.10 -4.24
CA SER A 85 -25.46 -2.92 -2.78
C SER A 85 -25.90 -4.17 -2.02
N VAL A 86 -26.93 -4.88 -2.49
CA VAL A 86 -27.37 -6.16 -1.89
C VAL A 86 -26.26 -7.20 -1.99
N VAL A 87 -25.66 -7.36 -3.19
CA VAL A 87 -24.56 -8.30 -3.40
C VAL A 87 -23.39 -8.00 -2.46
N LEU A 88 -23.01 -6.72 -2.32
CA LEU A 88 -21.94 -6.31 -1.41
C LEU A 88 -22.24 -6.67 0.05
N VAL A 89 -23.43 -6.32 0.54
CA VAL A 89 -23.82 -6.55 1.95
C VAL A 89 -23.93 -8.05 2.25
N LEU A 90 -24.52 -8.83 1.34
CA LEU A 90 -24.60 -10.29 1.48
C LEU A 90 -23.21 -10.94 1.44
N SER A 91 -22.33 -10.49 0.55
CA SER A 91 -20.96 -11.02 0.46
C SER A 91 -20.17 -10.70 1.73
N PHE A 92 -20.29 -9.47 2.26
CA PHE A 92 -19.69 -9.10 3.53
C PHE A 92 -20.20 -9.96 4.69
N ALA A 93 -21.52 -10.15 4.78
CA ALA A 93 -22.12 -10.99 5.81
C ALA A 93 -21.67 -12.45 5.70
N LEU A 94 -21.55 -12.99 4.49
CA LEU A 94 -21.08 -14.35 4.24
C LEU A 94 -19.62 -14.53 4.70
N VAL A 95 -18.73 -13.58 4.38
CA VAL A 95 -17.33 -13.61 4.82
C VAL A 95 -17.23 -13.57 6.35
N VAL A 96 -18.01 -12.71 7.00
CA VAL A 96 -18.03 -12.64 8.48
C VAL A 96 -18.61 -13.91 9.08
N ALA A 97 -19.71 -14.43 8.54
CA ALA A 97 -20.34 -15.66 9.03
C ALA A 97 -19.39 -16.87 8.90
N THR A 98 -18.73 -17.02 7.74
CA THR A 98 -17.73 -18.07 7.54
C THR A 98 -16.54 -17.90 8.47
N TYR A 99 -16.04 -16.69 8.69
CA TYR A 99 -14.95 -16.44 9.64
C TYR A 99 -15.27 -16.87 11.08
N ILE A 100 -16.52 -16.69 11.52
CA ILE A 100 -16.97 -17.08 12.86
C ILE A 100 -17.11 -18.61 12.98
N ILE A 101 -17.55 -19.29 11.93
CA ILE A 101 -17.79 -20.75 11.93
C ILE A 101 -16.48 -21.51 11.72
N ASP A 102 -15.73 -21.14 10.69
CA ASP A 102 -14.48 -21.78 10.29
C ASP A 102 -13.52 -20.74 9.70
N ARG A 103 -12.49 -20.41 10.49
CA ARG A 103 -11.48 -19.42 10.11
C ARG A 103 -10.69 -19.85 8.88
N ASP A 104 -10.41 -21.14 8.71
CA ASP A 104 -9.55 -21.62 7.62
C ASP A 104 -10.28 -21.47 6.29
N THR A 105 -11.55 -21.89 6.23
CA THR A 105 -12.40 -21.66 5.05
C THR A 105 -12.55 -20.17 4.72
N SER A 106 -12.69 -19.31 5.72
CA SER A 106 -12.79 -17.87 5.49
C SER A 106 -11.51 -17.27 4.93
N MET A 107 -10.33 -17.69 5.41
CA MET A 107 -9.04 -17.24 4.87
C MET A 107 -8.88 -17.66 3.40
N ILE A 108 -9.28 -18.88 3.03
CA ILE A 108 -9.25 -19.35 1.64
C ILE A 108 -10.16 -18.49 0.75
N LEU A 109 -11.37 -18.15 1.21
CA LEU A 109 -12.30 -17.29 0.48
C LEU A 109 -11.70 -15.90 0.25
N LEU A 110 -11.09 -15.30 1.29
CA LEU A 110 -10.43 -14.00 1.20
C LEU A 110 -9.23 -14.03 0.25
N GLU A 111 -8.36 -15.04 0.36
CA GLU A 111 -7.20 -15.23 -0.51
C GLU A 111 -7.63 -15.40 -1.97
N THR A 112 -8.66 -16.22 -2.22
CA THR A 112 -9.17 -16.44 -3.58
C THR A 112 -9.68 -15.14 -4.21
N VAL A 113 -10.42 -14.33 -3.45
CA VAL A 113 -10.90 -13.02 -3.91
C VAL A 113 -9.72 -12.06 -4.14
N GLN A 114 -8.74 -12.03 -3.23
CA GLN A 114 -7.55 -11.19 -3.35
C GLN A 114 -6.76 -11.56 -4.61
N VAL A 115 -6.42 -12.83 -4.80
CA VAL A 115 -5.68 -13.32 -5.98
C VAL A 115 -6.43 -13.03 -7.27
N SER A 116 -7.76 -13.12 -7.26
CA SER A 116 -8.60 -12.78 -8.42
C SER A 116 -8.51 -11.29 -8.78
N ILE A 117 -8.57 -10.41 -7.77
CA ILE A 117 -8.44 -8.96 -7.96
C ILE A 117 -7.03 -8.60 -8.42
N GLU A 118 -5.99 -9.18 -7.80
CA GLU A 118 -4.59 -9.00 -8.19
C GLU A 118 -4.36 -9.43 -9.63
N SER A 119 -4.91 -10.58 -10.04
CA SER A 119 -4.82 -11.08 -11.42
C SER A 119 -5.54 -10.16 -12.42
N ALA A 120 -6.72 -9.63 -12.06
CA ALA A 120 -7.44 -8.68 -12.91
C ALA A 120 -6.66 -7.36 -13.09
N LEU A 121 -6.07 -6.84 -12.00
CA LEU A 121 -5.23 -5.64 -12.06
C LEU A 121 -3.93 -5.90 -12.84
N ALA A 122 -3.29 -7.05 -12.66
CA ALA A 122 -2.13 -7.45 -13.43
C ALA A 122 -2.46 -7.57 -14.93
N GLY A 123 -3.62 -8.13 -15.26
CA GLY A 123 -4.11 -8.20 -16.65
C GLY A 123 -4.35 -6.81 -17.26
N LEU A 124 -4.94 -5.88 -16.50
CA LEU A 124 -5.12 -4.50 -16.94
C LEU A 124 -3.77 -3.80 -17.16
N LEU A 125 -2.82 -3.99 -16.24
CA LEU A 125 -1.46 -3.46 -16.38
C LEU A 125 -0.76 -4.02 -17.62
N LEU A 126 -0.83 -5.33 -17.84
CA LEU A 126 -0.30 -5.98 -19.05
C LEU A 126 -0.86 -5.33 -20.31
N PHE A 127 -2.20 -5.18 -20.38
CA PHE A 127 -2.84 -4.56 -21.54
C PHE A 127 -2.38 -3.12 -21.75
N VAL A 128 -2.33 -2.31 -20.69
CA VAL A 128 -1.83 -0.92 -20.76
C VAL A 128 -0.38 -0.86 -21.21
N LEU A 129 0.49 -1.75 -20.72
CA LEU A 129 1.90 -1.81 -21.11
C LEU A 129 2.07 -2.17 -22.59
N VAL A 130 1.33 -3.17 -23.08
CA VAL A 130 1.37 -3.59 -24.49
C VAL A 130 0.82 -2.49 -25.41
N VAL A 131 -0.29 -1.86 -25.06
CA VAL A 131 -0.84 -0.73 -25.81
C VAL A 131 0.13 0.46 -25.78
N GLY A 132 0.76 0.74 -24.64
CA GLY A 132 1.80 1.74 -24.48
C GLY A 132 3.00 1.49 -25.41
N ALA A 133 3.54 0.27 -25.38
CA ALA A 133 4.65 -0.15 -26.24
C ALA A 133 4.29 0.03 -27.72
N SER A 134 3.13 -0.46 -28.14
CA SER A 134 2.69 -0.36 -29.53
C SER A 134 2.49 1.10 -29.97
N ARG A 135 2.02 1.98 -29.08
CA ARG A 135 1.91 3.42 -29.34
C ARG A 135 3.28 4.10 -29.45
N MET A 136 4.25 3.69 -28.64
CA MET A 136 5.62 4.20 -28.68
C MET A 136 6.36 3.77 -29.96
N LEU A 137 6.14 2.53 -30.43
CA LEU A 137 6.68 2.02 -31.70
C LEU A 137 6.11 2.74 -32.92
N ARG A 138 4.82 3.11 -32.88
CA ARG A 138 4.13 3.82 -33.97
C ARG A 138 4.53 5.29 -34.08
N ARG A 139 4.97 5.91 -32.99
CA ARG A 139 5.61 7.24 -33.00
C ARG A 139 7.11 7.05 -33.25
N ARG A 140 7.80 8.08 -33.76
CA ARG A 140 9.24 7.97 -34.06
C ARG A 140 9.98 7.34 -32.87
N MET A 141 10.64 6.20 -33.09
CA MET A 141 11.27 5.41 -32.04
C MET A 141 12.32 6.25 -31.32
N SER A 142 12.04 6.63 -30.08
CA SER A 142 13.04 7.25 -29.20
C SER A 142 13.88 6.16 -28.53
N TRP A 143 15.10 6.51 -28.13
CA TRP A 143 15.96 5.63 -27.33
C TRP A 143 15.25 5.09 -26.08
N THR A 144 14.44 5.92 -25.43
CA THR A 144 13.64 5.53 -24.26
C THR A 144 12.54 4.52 -24.60
N GLY A 145 11.88 4.66 -25.75
CA GLY A 145 10.87 3.72 -26.21
C GLY A 145 11.45 2.35 -26.56
N LEU A 146 12.65 2.33 -27.16
CA LEU A 146 13.37 1.10 -27.43
C LEU A 146 13.68 0.34 -26.13
N TRP A 147 14.26 1.02 -25.14
CA TRP A 147 14.54 0.42 -23.83
C TRP A 147 13.30 -0.12 -23.14
N PHE A 148 12.21 0.65 -23.15
CA PHE A 148 10.94 0.21 -22.58
C PHE A 148 10.45 -1.09 -23.21
N VAL A 149 10.51 -1.20 -24.55
CA VAL A 149 10.03 -2.37 -25.28
C VAL A 149 10.91 -3.58 -25.04
N VAL A 150 12.23 -3.41 -25.01
CA VAL A 150 13.17 -4.49 -24.69
C VAL A 150 12.91 -5.04 -23.29
N VAL A 151 12.79 -4.17 -22.29
CA VAL A 151 12.50 -4.58 -20.90
C VAL A 151 11.14 -5.27 -20.82
N LEU A 152 10.11 -4.72 -21.47
CA LEU A 152 8.78 -5.32 -21.50
C LEU A 152 8.79 -6.72 -22.12
N LEU A 153 9.53 -6.92 -23.22
CA LEU A 153 9.67 -8.23 -23.85
C LEU A 153 10.40 -9.22 -22.95
N ILE A 154 11.48 -8.83 -22.28
CA ILE A 154 12.19 -9.68 -21.32
C ILE A 154 11.25 -10.14 -20.21
N VAL A 155 10.49 -9.22 -19.62
CA VAL A 155 9.54 -9.54 -18.54
C VAL A 155 8.41 -10.46 -19.02
N LEU A 156 7.86 -10.20 -20.21
CA LEU A 156 6.75 -10.99 -20.75
C LEU A 156 7.19 -12.40 -21.16
N ILE A 157 8.36 -12.51 -21.81
CA ILE A 157 8.93 -13.80 -22.21
C ILE A 157 9.36 -14.59 -20.98
N GLY A 158 10.03 -13.95 -20.01
CA GLY A 158 10.46 -14.60 -18.78
C GLY A 158 9.33 -15.05 -17.86
N ALA A 159 8.09 -14.58 -18.08
CA ALA A 159 6.91 -15.05 -17.34
C ALA A 159 6.32 -16.36 -17.90
N LEU A 160 6.71 -16.78 -19.11
CA LEU A 160 6.24 -18.01 -19.72
C LEU A 160 7.04 -19.21 -19.18
N PRO A 161 6.39 -20.31 -18.73
CA PRO A 161 7.07 -21.49 -18.21
C PRO A 161 7.64 -22.36 -19.35
N LEU A 162 8.59 -21.82 -20.12
CA LEU A 162 9.21 -22.48 -21.27
C LEU A 162 10.57 -23.06 -20.88
N THR A 163 10.74 -24.37 -21.07
CA THR A 163 11.92 -25.13 -20.63
C THR A 163 13.23 -24.81 -21.37
N GLY A 164 13.19 -24.02 -22.44
CA GLY A 164 14.37 -23.63 -23.24
C GLY A 164 14.77 -22.15 -23.12
N LEU A 165 14.08 -21.36 -22.29
CA LEU A 165 14.27 -19.90 -22.20
C LEU A 165 14.67 -19.44 -20.79
N SER A 166 15.44 -20.25 -20.06
CA SER A 166 15.85 -19.95 -18.68
C SER A 166 16.57 -18.60 -18.56
N ALA A 167 17.36 -18.20 -19.56
CA ALA A 167 18.04 -16.91 -19.57
C ALA A 167 17.08 -15.71 -19.48
N PHE A 168 15.87 -15.79 -20.05
CA PHE A 168 14.85 -14.74 -19.93
C PHE A 168 14.19 -14.75 -18.55
N ALA A 169 14.01 -15.93 -17.95
CA ALA A 169 13.53 -16.07 -16.58
C ALA A 169 14.55 -15.48 -15.58
N ASP A 170 15.84 -15.81 -15.72
CA ASP A 170 16.91 -15.26 -14.89
C ASP A 170 17.01 -13.73 -15.01
N ALA A 171 16.92 -13.21 -16.25
CA ALA A 171 16.90 -11.78 -16.50
C ALA A 171 15.68 -11.08 -15.88
N ARG A 172 14.49 -11.71 -15.97
CA ARG A 172 13.28 -11.23 -15.30
C ARG A 172 13.44 -11.23 -13.79
N ASP A 173 13.98 -12.30 -13.21
CA ASP A 173 14.12 -12.43 -11.77
C ASP A 173 15.14 -11.42 -11.23
N TRP A 174 16.23 -11.17 -11.95
CA TRP A 174 17.15 -10.07 -11.64
C TRP A 174 16.48 -8.69 -11.73
N LEU A 175 15.67 -8.45 -12.77
CA LEU A 175 14.88 -7.21 -12.90
C LEU A 175 13.92 -7.02 -11.71
N LEU A 176 13.23 -8.09 -11.30
CA LEU A 176 12.31 -8.06 -10.16
C LEU A 176 13.05 -7.81 -8.84
N ALA A 177 14.20 -8.47 -8.66
CA ALA A 177 14.97 -8.43 -7.43
C ALA A 177 15.70 -7.09 -7.22
N VAL A 178 16.18 -6.43 -8.29
CA VAL A 178 17.04 -5.25 -8.18
C VAL A 178 16.28 -3.96 -8.53
N PRO A 179 16.03 -3.60 -9.81
CA PRO A 179 15.43 -2.31 -10.14
C PRO A 179 13.95 -2.20 -9.75
N VAL A 180 13.16 -3.27 -9.90
CA VAL A 180 11.73 -3.23 -9.53
C VAL A 180 11.58 -3.13 -8.01
N SER A 181 12.36 -3.91 -7.24
CA SER A 181 12.34 -3.80 -5.77
C SER A 181 12.83 -2.43 -5.28
N ALA A 182 13.85 -1.85 -5.94
CA ALA A 182 14.32 -0.50 -5.65
C ALA A 182 13.24 0.55 -5.96
N GLY A 183 12.54 0.41 -7.08
CA GLY A 183 11.40 1.26 -7.45
C GLY A 183 10.25 1.14 -6.45
N ALA A 184 9.88 -0.08 -6.06
CA ALA A 184 8.85 -0.34 -5.06
C ALA A 184 9.20 0.31 -3.71
N ARG A 185 10.45 0.16 -3.25
CA ARG A 185 10.96 0.84 -2.05
C ARG A 185 10.92 2.36 -2.21
N GLY A 186 11.31 2.90 -3.36
CA GLY A 186 11.22 4.33 -3.65
C GLY A 186 9.79 4.87 -3.58
N ILE A 187 8.81 4.13 -4.12
CA ILE A 187 7.38 4.46 -4.01
C ILE A 187 6.93 4.44 -2.56
N LEU A 188 7.29 3.40 -1.79
CA LEU A 188 6.93 3.30 -0.38
C LEU A 188 7.51 4.46 0.44
N LEU A 189 8.77 4.83 0.19
CA LEU A 189 9.38 6.01 0.81
C LEU A 189 8.67 7.30 0.40
N GLY A 190 8.30 7.44 -0.87
CA GLY A 190 7.53 8.59 -1.37
C GLY A 190 6.16 8.70 -0.71
N ILE A 191 5.45 7.59 -0.56
CA ILE A 191 4.16 7.52 0.15
C ILE A 191 4.34 7.90 1.62
N ALA A 192 5.36 7.36 2.29
CA ALA A 192 5.66 7.68 3.69
C ALA A 192 5.95 9.17 3.88
N LEU A 193 6.72 9.79 2.97
CA LEU A 193 6.95 11.25 3.02
C LEU A 193 5.66 12.04 2.77
N ALA A 194 4.83 11.62 1.81
CA ALA A 194 3.56 12.27 1.52
C ALA A 194 2.59 12.21 2.71
N THR A 195 2.51 11.08 3.42
CA THR A 195 1.66 10.94 4.60
C THR A 195 2.18 11.78 5.77
N ILE A 196 3.50 11.84 5.99
CA ILE A 196 4.11 12.72 7.01
C ILE A 196 3.79 14.20 6.71
N VAL A 197 3.99 14.64 5.47
CA VAL A 197 3.71 16.03 5.08
C VAL A 197 2.23 16.37 5.32
N THR A 198 1.32 15.47 4.93
CA THR A 198 -0.12 15.66 5.16
C THR A 198 -0.44 15.71 6.65
N GLY A 199 0.12 14.81 7.46
CA GLY A 199 -0.07 14.79 8.90
C GLY A 199 0.43 16.06 9.60
N VAL A 200 1.63 16.53 9.23
CA VAL A 200 2.20 17.78 9.78
C VAL A 200 1.36 19.00 9.40
N ARG A 201 0.87 19.09 8.16
CA ARG A 201 -0.02 20.18 7.74
C ARG A 201 -1.31 20.24 8.55
N VAL A 202 -1.89 19.08 8.85
CA VAL A 202 -3.07 18.96 9.72
C VAL A 202 -2.74 19.38 11.15
N LEU A 203 -1.62 18.90 11.74
CA LEU A 203 -1.21 19.23 13.11
C LEU A 203 -0.91 20.72 13.32
N ILE A 204 -0.33 21.39 12.32
CA ILE A 204 -0.06 22.84 12.36
C ILE A 204 -1.34 23.67 12.10
N GLY A 205 -2.43 23.01 11.68
CA GLY A 205 -3.71 23.64 11.37
C GLY A 205 -3.70 24.41 10.05
N GLN A 206 -2.81 24.06 9.13
CA GLN A 206 -2.80 24.61 7.77
C GLN A 206 -3.95 24.02 6.96
N ASP A 207 -4.08 22.70 6.99
CA ASP A 207 -5.20 21.98 6.41
C ASP A 207 -6.30 21.84 7.48
N ARG A 208 -7.20 22.83 7.54
CA ARG A 208 -8.38 22.76 8.41
C ARG A 208 -9.25 21.62 7.87
N SER A 209 -9.47 20.56 8.65
CA SER A 209 -10.47 19.55 8.28
C SER A 209 -11.79 20.28 8.09
N TYR A 210 -12.36 20.19 6.88
CA TYR A 210 -13.60 20.86 6.54
C TYR A 210 -14.64 20.59 7.63
N ARG A 211 -14.97 21.66 8.37
CA ARG A 211 -16.17 21.72 9.21
C ARG A 211 -17.30 21.98 8.24
N GLU A 212 -18.06 20.95 7.93
CA GLU A 212 -19.50 21.07 7.73
C GLU A 212 -20.18 20.50 8.97
#